data_AF-A0AAD6KF13-F1
#
_entry.id   AF-A0AAD6KF13-F1
#
_cell.length_a   1.000
_cell.length_b   1.000
_cell.length_c   1.000
_cell.angle_alpha   90.00
_cell.angle_beta   90.00
_cell.angle_gamma   90.00
#
_symmetry.space_group_name_H-M   'P 1'
#
loop_
_entity.id
_entity.type
_entity.pdbx_description
1 polymer ?
#
loop_
_entity_poly.entity_id
_entity_poly.type
_entity_poly.pdbx_seq_one_letter_code
_entity_poly.pdbx_strand_id
1 'polypeptide(L)'
;MEVSPSLGLVSSLTLLLPLVIFLVHVYCTVVLRSERIKRKLRMQGIQGPPPSFLYGNLPEMQKIQLKTLKASSFQAADFIAHDYTSTVFPYFEQWRKEYGMQISPLLSTQ
;
A
#
# COMPACT_ATOMS: atom_id res chain seq x y z
N MET A 1 -8.54 -28.53 42.89
CA MET A 1 -7.29 -28.91 42.19
C MET A 1 -6.46 -27.65 42.10
N GLU A 2 -5.55 -27.45 43.05
CA GLU A 2 -4.62 -26.31 43.06
C GLU A 2 -3.54 -26.60 42.02
N VAL A 3 -3.59 -25.92 40.88
CA VAL A 3 -2.56 -26.05 39.85
C VAL A 3 -1.36 -25.24 40.30
N SER A 4 -0.18 -25.87 40.46
CA SER A 4 1.02 -25.16 40.90
C SER A 4 1.38 -24.02 39.93
N PRO A 5 1.70 -22.81 40.43
CA PRO A 5 1.93 -21.63 39.61
C PRO A 5 3.09 -21.79 38.62
N SER A 6 4.06 -22.64 38.94
CA SER A 6 5.17 -23.01 38.04
C SER A 6 4.72 -23.78 36.79
N LEU A 7 3.69 -24.63 36.89
CA LEU A 7 3.19 -25.43 35.78
C LEU A 7 2.43 -24.56 34.76
N GLY A 8 1.67 -23.56 35.26
CA GLY A 8 0.97 -22.59 34.42
C GLY A 8 1.92 -21.68 33.63
N LEU A 9 3.02 -21.24 34.25
CA LEU A 9 4.07 -20.46 33.60
C LEU A 9 4.75 -21.22 32.47
N VAL A 10 5.14 -22.48 32.72
CA VAL A 10 5.78 -23.32 31.71
C VAL A 10 4.84 -23.58 30.53
N SER A 11 3.56 -23.86 30.80
CA SER A 11 2.55 -24.07 29.75
C SER A 11 2.23 -22.81 28.94
N SER A 12 2.30 -21.63 29.55
CA SER A 12 2.07 -20.35 28.85
C SER A 12 3.23 -20.03 27.90
N LEU A 13 4.47 -20.26 28.35
CA LEU A 13 5.68 -20.03 27.56
C LEU A 13 5.76 -20.97 26.35
N THR A 14 5.34 -22.24 26.49
CA THR A 14 5.35 -23.21 25.39
C THR A 14 4.33 -22.92 24.30
N LEU A 15 3.21 -22.25 24.59
CA LEU A 15 2.26 -21.78 23.56
C LEU A 15 2.67 -20.44 22.96
N LEU A 16 3.22 -19.52 23.76
CA LEU A 16 3.55 -18.17 23.30
C LEU A 16 4.71 -18.18 22.29
N LEU A 17 5.74 -18.99 22.53
CA LEU A 17 6.92 -19.05 21.68
C LEU A 17 6.60 -19.48 20.23
N PRO A 18 5.91 -20.61 19.96
CA PRO A 18 5.54 -20.99 18.59
C PRO A 18 4.56 -20.02 17.95
N LEU A 19 3.67 -19.39 18.74
CA LEU A 19 2.77 -18.37 18.24
C LEU A 19 3.55 -17.14 17.72
N VAL A 20 4.54 -16.65 18.47
CA VAL A 20 5.40 -15.55 18.03
C VAL A 20 6.19 -15.93 16.79
N ILE A 21 6.81 -17.12 16.77
CA ILE A 21 7.55 -17.62 15.60
C ILE A 21 6.64 -17.69 14.37
N PHE A 22 5.42 -18.20 14.52
CA PHE A 22 4.43 -18.27 13.45
C PHE A 22 4.07 -16.88 12.92
N LEU A 23 3.79 -15.91 13.80
CA LEU A 23 3.48 -14.54 13.42
C LEU A 23 4.65 -13.88 12.66
N VAL A 24 5.87 -14.06 13.15
CA VAL A 24 7.09 -13.56 12.47
C VAL A 24 7.25 -14.22 11.10
N HIS A 25 7.04 -15.54 11.00
CA HIS A 25 7.14 -16.25 9.73
C HIS A 25 6.11 -15.76 8.71
N VAL A 26 4.85 -15.58 9.12
CA VAL A 26 3.78 -15.04 8.28
C VAL A 26 4.13 -13.61 7.84
N TYR A 27 4.55 -12.76 8.78
CA TYR A 27 4.94 -11.37 8.48
C TYR A 27 6.09 -11.32 7.46
N CYS A 28 7.18 -12.04 7.72
CA CYS A 28 8.33 -12.12 6.81
C CYS A 28 7.92 -12.63 5.43
N THR A 29 7.10 -13.69 5.36
CA THR A 29 6.65 -14.26 4.09
C THR A 29 5.84 -13.27 3.27
N VAL A 30 4.89 -12.57 3.90
CA VAL A 30 4.04 -11.58 3.23
C VAL A 30 4.85 -10.38 2.76
N VAL A 31 5.71 -9.82 3.61
CA VAL A 31 6.55 -8.67 3.29
C VAL A 31 7.55 -9.01 2.18
N LEU A 32 8.28 -10.13 2.32
CA LEU A 32 9.26 -10.54 1.31
C LEU A 32 8.60 -10.83 -0.05
N ARG A 33 7.42 -11.46 -0.05
CA ARG A 33 6.67 -11.70 -1.30
C ARG A 33 6.25 -10.39 -1.96
N SER A 34 5.75 -9.44 -1.16
CA SER A 34 5.37 -8.10 -1.65
C SER A 34 6.57 -7.37 -2.26
N GLU A 35 7.71 -7.34 -1.56
CA GLU A 35 8.93 -6.70 -2.05
C GLU A 35 9.50 -7.34 -3.32
N ARG A 36 9.38 -8.67 -3.48
CA ARG A 36 9.77 -9.36 -4.73
C ARG A 36 8.95 -8.89 -5.93
N ILE A 37 7.63 -8.73 -5.76
CA ILE A 37 6.75 -8.26 -6.83
C ILE A 37 7.06 -6.79 -7.15
N LYS A 38 7.21 -5.94 -6.13
CA LYS A 38 7.59 -4.52 -6.31
C LYS A 38 8.91 -4.38 -7.04
N ARG A 39 9.91 -5.20 -6.71
CA ARG A 39 11.19 -5.20 -7.41
C ARG A 39 11.03 -5.56 -8.88
N LYS A 40 10.20 -6.57 -9.21
CA LYS A 40 9.90 -6.92 -10.61
C LYS A 40 9.26 -5.76 -11.36
N LEU A 41 8.28 -5.09 -10.77
CA LEU A 41 7.64 -3.90 -11.37
C LEU A 41 8.64 -2.77 -11.58
N ARG A 42 9.49 -2.47 -10.59
CA ARG A 42 10.54 -1.45 -10.70
C ARG A 42 11.54 -1.76 -11.81
N MET A 43 11.93 -3.03 -11.97
CA MET A 43 12.82 -3.46 -13.06
C MET A 43 12.16 -3.30 -14.45
N GLN A 44 10.82 -3.34 -14.53
CA GLN A 44 10.08 -3.05 -15.75
C GLN A 44 9.88 -1.54 -16.00
N GLY A 45 10.49 -0.67 -15.19
CA GLY A 45 10.27 0.78 -15.26
C GLY A 45 8.95 1.24 -14.65
N ILE A 46 8.16 0.33 -14.06
CA ILE A 46 6.92 0.67 -13.37
C ILE A 46 7.28 1.13 -11.95
N GLN A 47 7.39 2.44 -11.80
CA GLN A 47 7.54 3.10 -10.52
C GLN A 47 6.17 3.43 -9.93
N GLY A 48 6.12 3.57 -8.61
CA GLY A 48 4.88 3.87 -7.90
C GLY A 48 5.13 4.40 -6.50
N PRO A 49 4.07 4.84 -5.82
CA PRO A 49 4.16 5.44 -4.49
C PRO A 49 4.83 4.49 -3.48
N PRO A 50 5.65 5.02 -2.57
CA PRO A 50 6.29 4.23 -1.53
C PRO A 50 5.23 3.59 -0.62
N PRO A 51 5.39 2.31 -0.25
CA PRO A 51 4.43 1.65 0.64
C PRO A 51 4.50 2.25 2.04
N SER A 52 3.36 2.63 2.60
CA SER A 52 3.28 2.95 4.05
C SER A 52 3.00 1.69 4.88
N PHE A 53 3.56 1.66 6.10
CA PHE A 53 3.46 0.52 7.01
C PHE A 53 2.02 0.32 7.52
N LEU A 54 1.59 -0.94 7.67
CA LEU A 54 0.26 -1.41 8.11
C LEU A 54 -0.93 -1.13 7.19
N TYR A 55 -1.16 0.14 6.81
CA TYR A 55 -2.34 0.54 6.03
C TYR A 55 -2.08 0.66 4.53
N GLY A 56 -0.83 0.45 4.09
CA GLY A 56 -0.45 0.75 2.71
C GLY A 56 -0.76 2.21 2.39
N ASN A 57 -1.15 2.50 1.14
CA ASN A 57 -1.32 3.88 0.68
C ASN A 57 -2.76 4.40 0.90
N LEU A 58 -3.59 3.71 1.68
CA LEU A 58 -4.98 4.11 1.94
C LEU A 58 -5.10 5.51 2.56
N PRO A 59 -4.31 5.91 3.58
CA PRO A 59 -4.41 7.26 4.15
C PRO A 59 -4.06 8.35 3.13
N GLU A 60 -3.09 8.06 2.24
CA GLU A 60 -2.71 8.98 1.16
C GLU A 60 -3.82 9.09 0.11
N MET A 61 -4.40 7.95 -0.31
CA MET A 61 -5.54 7.93 -1.23
C MET A 61 -6.70 8.76 -0.70
N GLN A 62 -7.06 8.59 0.58
CA GLN A 62 -8.11 9.38 1.23
C GLN A 62 -7.78 10.86 1.26
N LYS A 63 -6.52 11.22 1.58
CA LYS A 63 -6.07 12.62 1.58
C LYS A 63 -6.18 13.25 0.19
N ILE A 64 -5.80 12.53 -0.87
CA ILE A 64 -5.92 13.03 -2.25
C ILE A 64 -7.38 13.18 -2.63
N GLN A 65 -8.21 12.18 -2.32
CA GLN A 65 -9.64 12.22 -2.63
C GLN A 65 -10.36 13.38 -1.94
N LEU A 66 -10.10 13.61 -0.65
CA LEU A 66 -10.65 14.75 0.09
C LEU A 66 -10.18 16.11 -0.46
N LYS A 67 -8.93 16.21 -0.92
CA LYS A 67 -8.43 17.43 -1.56
C LYS A 67 -9.14 17.71 -2.88
N THR A 68 -9.31 16.69 -3.72
CA THR A 68 -10.02 16.82 -5.00
C THR A 68 -11.48 17.24 -4.79
N LEU A 69 -12.19 16.61 -3.84
CA LEU A 69 -13.58 16.96 -3.52
C LEU A 69 -13.74 18.42 -3.06
N LYS A 70 -12.78 18.94 -2.28
CA LYS A 70 -12.75 20.35 -1.87
C LYS A 70 -12.46 21.32 -3.02
N ALA A 71 -11.68 20.88 -4.01
CA ALA A 71 -11.39 21.69 -5.19
C ALA A 71 -12.57 21.71 -6.19
N SER A 72 -13.26 20.57 -6.35
CA SER A 72 -14.40 20.42 -7.27
C SER A 72 -15.66 21.17 -6.82
N SER A 73 -15.83 21.44 -5.52
CA SER A 73 -16.95 22.28 -5.04
C SER A 73 -16.89 23.72 -5.55
N PHE A 74 -15.78 24.15 -6.16
CA PHE A 74 -15.61 25.49 -6.75
C PHE A 74 -15.79 25.51 -8.29
N GLN A 75 -15.84 24.36 -8.97
CA GLN A 75 -15.82 24.24 -10.45
C GLN A 75 -16.89 23.28 -11.00
N ALA A 76 -18.00 23.10 -10.27
CA ALA A 76 -18.96 22.02 -10.51
C ALA A 76 -19.72 22.06 -11.86
N ALA A 77 -19.62 23.14 -12.65
CA ALA A 77 -20.47 23.30 -13.85
C ALA A 77 -19.89 22.68 -15.14
N ASP A 78 -18.57 22.50 -15.27
CA ASP A 78 -17.94 22.19 -16.57
C ASP A 78 -17.26 20.80 -16.63
N PHE A 79 -17.34 20.02 -15.54
CA PHE A 79 -16.48 18.86 -15.28
C PHE A 79 -17.09 17.51 -15.71
N ILE A 80 -18.37 17.45 -16.08
CA ILE A 80 -19.10 16.18 -16.22
C ILE A 80 -18.82 15.46 -17.57
N ALA A 81 -18.21 16.11 -18.56
CA ALA A 81 -18.27 15.59 -19.92
C ALA A 81 -17.09 14.72 -20.40
N HIS A 82 -15.88 14.77 -19.82
CA HIS A 82 -14.70 14.14 -20.49
C HIS A 82 -13.72 13.31 -19.63
N ASP A 83 -13.71 13.37 -18.29
CA ASP A 83 -12.78 12.55 -17.49
C ASP A 83 -13.33 12.15 -16.11
N TYR A 84 -14.29 11.22 -16.10
CA TYR A 84 -14.84 10.64 -14.87
C TYR A 84 -13.80 9.85 -14.05
N THR A 85 -12.70 9.41 -14.69
CA THR A 85 -11.66 8.63 -14.02
C THR A 85 -10.94 9.49 -12.97
N SER A 86 -10.70 10.76 -13.29
CA SER A 86 -10.14 11.74 -12.37
C SER A 86 -11.02 12.01 -11.13
N THR A 87 -12.34 11.83 -11.26
CA THR A 87 -13.32 11.99 -10.18
C THR A 87 -13.37 10.77 -9.27
N VAL A 88 -13.40 9.57 -9.87
CA VAL A 88 -13.55 8.31 -9.13
C VAL A 88 -12.23 7.91 -8.47
N PHE A 89 -11.10 8.14 -9.16
CA PHE A 89 -9.77 7.73 -8.73
C PHE A 89 -8.73 8.88 -8.84
N PRO A 90 -8.92 9.99 -8.11
CA PRO A 90 -8.03 11.16 -8.18
C PRO A 90 -6.58 10.86 -7.78
N TYR A 91 -6.38 9.89 -6.89
CA TYR A 91 -5.05 9.42 -6.50
C TYR A 91 -4.30 8.71 -7.62
N PHE A 92 -5.00 8.00 -8.50
CA PHE A 92 -4.38 7.32 -9.64
C PHE A 92 -3.87 8.34 -10.65
N GLU A 93 -4.69 9.37 -10.93
CA GLU A 93 -4.29 10.49 -11.79
C GLU A 93 -3.06 11.22 -11.27
N GLN A 94 -3.01 11.50 -9.96
CA GLN A 94 -1.85 12.14 -9.34
C GLN A 94 -0.60 11.26 -9.47
N TRP A 95 -0.69 9.98 -9.10
CA TRP A 95 0.46 9.07 -9.18
C TRP A 95 0.87 8.76 -10.62
N ARG A 96 -0.04 8.77 -11.59
CA ARG A 96 0.30 8.65 -13.01
C ARG A 96 1.16 9.83 -13.47
N LYS A 97 0.84 11.05 -13.05
CA LYS A 97 1.64 12.24 -13.36
C LYS A 97 3.02 12.19 -12.70
N GLU A 98 3.07 11.74 -11.45
CA GLU A 98 4.28 11.71 -10.63
C GLU A 98 5.24 10.57 -10.99
N TYR A 99 4.71 9.37 -11.22
CA TYR A 99 5.49 8.14 -11.44
C TYR A 99 5.39 7.58 -12.86
N GLY A 100 4.33 7.89 -13.61
CA GLY A 100 4.11 7.37 -14.97
C GLY A 100 4.98 8.03 -16.05
N MET A 101 5.46 9.25 -15.82
CA MET A 101 6.34 9.96 -16.77
C MET A 101 7.80 9.47 -16.74
N GLN A 102 8.17 8.63 -15.77
CA GLN A 102 9.52 8.10 -15.63
C GLN A 102 9.77 6.80 -16.41
N ILE A 103 8.81 6.37 -17.26
CA ILE A 103 9.11 5.44 -18.35
C ILE A 103 10.04 6.21 -19.31
N SER A 104 11.34 6.05 -19.09
CA SER A 104 12.40 6.83 -19.73
C SER A 104 12.29 6.87 -21.27
N PRO A 105 12.77 7.93 -21.95
CA PRO A 105 12.74 8.14 -23.41
C PRO A 105 13.55 7.13 -24.25
N LEU A 106 13.99 6.01 -23.70
CA LEU A 106 14.84 5.03 -24.41
C LEU A 106 14.14 4.30 -25.57
N LEU A 107 12.87 4.60 -25.83
CA LEU A 107 12.10 4.11 -26.99
C LEU A 107 11.77 5.22 -28.00
N SER A 108 12.23 6.47 -27.82
CA SER A 108 11.97 7.57 -28.77
C SER A 108 13.11 7.84 -29.77
N THR A 109 14.09 6.94 -29.85
CA THR A 109 15.16 6.96 -30.88
C THR A 109 15.33 5.56 -31.46
N GLN A 110 14.34 5.14 -32.24
CA GLN A 110 14.47 4.24 -33.40
C GLN A 110 13.47 4.74 -34.44
#